data_AF-A0A0R0JW61-F1
#
_entry.id   AF-A0A0R0JW61-F1
#
_cell.length_a   1.000
_cell.length_b   1.000
_cell.length_c   1.000
_cell.angle_alpha   90.00
_cell.angle_beta   90.00
_cell.angle_gamma   90.00
#
_symmetry.space_group_name_H-M   'P 1'
#
loop_
_entity.id
_entity.type
_entity.pdbx_description
1 polymer ?
#
loop_
_entity_poly.entity_id
_entity_poly.type
_entity_poly.pdbx_seq_one_letter_code
_entity_poly.pdbx_strand_id
1 'polypeptide(L)'
;MTENFIQCPRQSKSPGEVGEQYFDVLLSRSFFQQSSRFKTCFVMHNLLIDLEKYVSGEIYFRLEVDKGKCIPKTTRHFFIFNRRDE
;
A
#
# COMPACT_ATOMS: atom_id res chain seq x y z
N MET A 1 -6.68 -6.93 9.60
CA MET A 1 -7.66 -5.97 10.13
C MET A 1 -7.84 -4.92 9.05
N THR A 2 -8.97 -4.89 8.34
CA THR A 2 -9.26 -3.80 7.39
C THR A 2 -9.75 -2.60 8.21
N GLU A 3 -9.33 -1.38 7.90
CA GLU A 3 -9.79 -0.17 8.61
C GLU A 3 -11.25 0.21 8.25
N ASN A 4 -12.11 -0.78 7.99
CA ASN A 4 -13.48 -0.62 7.50
C ASN A 4 -13.61 0.18 6.18
N PHE A 5 -12.54 0.32 5.40
CA PHE A 5 -12.59 0.97 4.09
C PHE A 5 -13.39 0.19 3.04
N ILE A 6 -13.46 -1.13 3.18
CA ILE A 6 -14.16 -1.99 2.22
C ILE A 6 -15.63 -2.00 2.57
N GLN A 7 -16.39 -1.13 1.92
CA GLN A 7 -17.85 -1.20 1.94
C GLN A 7 -18.26 -2.35 1.03
N CYS A 8 -18.91 -3.38 1.57
CA CYS A 8 -19.49 -4.47 0.78
C CYS A 8 -20.97 -4.16 0.52
N PRO A 9 -21.33 -3.45 -0.57
CA PRO A 9 -22.71 -3.22 -0.89
C PRO A 9 -23.32 -4.55 -1.37
N ARG A 10 -24.11 -5.17 -0.50
CA ARG A 10 -24.94 -6.36 -0.73
C ARG A 10 -24.17 -7.68 -0.68
N GLN A 11 -24.88 -8.70 -0.18
CA GLN A 11 -24.40 -10.04 0.22
C GLN A 11 -23.78 -10.89 -0.91
N SER A 12 -23.51 -10.33 -2.08
CA SER A 12 -23.01 -11.08 -3.24
C SER A 12 -21.49 -11.13 -3.33
N LYS A 13 -20.77 -10.24 -2.65
CA LYS A 13 -19.31 -10.14 -2.77
C LYS A 13 -18.66 -10.18 -1.39
N SER A 14 -17.65 -11.01 -1.24
CA SER A 14 -16.80 -11.06 -0.06
C SER A 14 -15.96 -9.76 0.04
N PRO A 15 -15.54 -9.37 1.26
CA PRO A 15 -14.62 -8.25 1.42
C PRO A 15 -13.33 -8.38 0.61
N GLY A 16 -12.88 -9.61 0.35
CA GLY A 16 -11.74 -9.88 -0.53
C GLY A 16 -12.02 -9.47 -1.98
N GLU A 17 -13.14 -9.91 -2.55
CA GLU A 17 -13.53 -9.57 -3.93
C GLU A 17 -13.77 -8.07 -4.12
N VAL A 18 -14.31 -7.39 -3.11
CA VAL A 18 -14.48 -5.93 -3.16
C VAL A 18 -13.12 -5.22 -3.08
N GLY A 19 -12.23 -5.70 -2.20
CA GLY A 19 -10.86 -5.20 -2.10
C GLY A 19 -10.06 -5.37 -3.40
N GLU A 20 -10.19 -6.53 -4.06
CA GLU A 20 -9.58 -6.79 -5.36
C GLU A 20 -10.09 -5.83 -6.43
N GLN A 21 -11.40 -5.58 -6.51
CA GLN A 21 -11.95 -4.58 -7.43
C GLN A 21 -11.42 -3.17 -7.17
N TYR A 22 -11.26 -2.77 -5.91
CA TYR A 22 -10.64 -1.48 -5.58
C TYR A 22 -9.18 -1.45 -6.03
N PHE A 23 -8.45 -2.54 -5.83
CA PHE A 23 -7.08 -2.66 -6.30
C PHE A 23 -6.97 -2.59 -7.83
N ASP A 24 -7.84 -3.26 -8.57
CA ASP A 24 -7.89 -3.23 -10.04
C ASP A 24 -8.19 -1.82 -10.57
N VAL A 25 -9.04 -1.06 -9.88
CA VAL A 25 -9.28 0.35 -10.20
C VAL A 25 -8.02 1.20 -9.98
N LEU A 26 -7.26 0.95 -8.91
CA LEU A 26 -6.00 1.64 -8.68
C LEU A 26 -4.92 1.25 -9.72
N LEU A 27 -4.83 -0.05 -10.05
CA LEU A 27 -3.92 -0.56 -11.07
C LEU A 27 -4.22 0.04 -12.45
N SER A 28 -5.50 0.06 -12.85
CA SER A 28 -5.93 0.64 -14.13
C SER A 28 -5.74 2.16 -14.21
N ARG A 29 -5.80 2.86 -13.08
CA ARG A 29 -5.47 4.30 -13.00
C ARG A 29 -3.95 4.58 -12.93
N SER A 30 -3.11 3.56 -13.14
CA SER A 30 -1.65 3.67 -13.08
C SER A 30 -1.13 4.15 -11.73
N PHE A 31 -1.85 3.85 -10.64
CA PHE A 31 -1.33 4.10 -9.29
C PHE A 31 -0.26 3.05 -8.92
N PHE A 32 -0.42 1.85 -9.46
CA PHE A 32 0.52 0.76 -9.31
C PHE A 32 1.01 0.31 -10.68
N GLN A 33 2.27 -0.09 -10.74
CA GLN A 33 2.86 -0.71 -11.91
C GLN A 33 3.23 -2.16 -11.57
N GLN A 34 2.73 -3.11 -12.35
CA GLN A 34 3.09 -4.51 -12.19
C GLN A 34 4.56 -4.73 -12.56
N SER A 35 5.30 -5.47 -11.73
CA SER A 35 6.69 -5.82 -12.04
C SER A 35 6.73 -6.78 -13.23
N SER A 36 7.63 -6.51 -14.18
CA SER A 36 7.88 -7.40 -15.32
C SER A 36 8.46 -8.75 -14.90
N ARG A 37 9.21 -8.78 -13.78
CA ARG A 37 9.88 -9.97 -13.26
C ARG A 37 8.98 -10.82 -12.37
N PHE A 38 8.11 -10.17 -11.60
CA PHE A 38 7.26 -10.84 -10.61
C PHE A 38 5.81 -10.37 -10.75
N LYS A 39 4.96 -11.20 -11.37
CA LYS A 39 3.55 -10.86 -11.66
C LYS A 39 2.71 -10.56 -10.40
N THR A 40 3.14 -11.03 -9.23
CA THR A 40 2.47 -10.78 -7.95
C THR A 40 3.01 -9.54 -7.22
N CYS A 41 4.02 -8.87 -7.77
CA CYS A 41 4.61 -7.68 -7.18
C CYS A 41 4.18 -6.43 -7.95
N PHE A 42 3.84 -5.38 -7.19
CA PHE A 42 3.40 -4.10 -7.71
C PHE A 42 4.25 -3.00 -7.09
N VAL A 43 4.65 -2.04 -7.92
CA VAL A 43 5.42 -0.85 -7.51
C VAL A 43 4.44 0.32 -7.42
N MET A 44 4.41 0.97 -6.26
CA MET A 44 3.69 2.24 -6.09
C MET A 44 4.60 3.39 -6.56
N HIS A 45 4.07 4.31 -7.36
CA HIS A 45 4.86 5.46 -7.83
C HIS A 45 5.25 6.39 -6.67
N ASN A 46 6.45 6.98 -6.76
CA ASN A 46 6.95 7.96 -5.78
C ASN A 46 5.96 9.11 -5.54
N LEU A 47 5.19 9.53 -6.57
CA LEU A 47 4.17 10.58 -6.42
C LEU A 47 3.06 10.21 -5.42
N LEU A 48 2.68 8.94 -5.33
CA LEU A 48 1.68 8.48 -4.37
C LEU A 48 2.27 8.34 -2.99
N ILE A 49 3.52 7.92 -2.91
CA ILE A 49 4.27 7.89 -1.65
C ILE A 49 4.41 9.33 -1.12
N ASP A 50 4.66 10.31 -1.98
CA ASP A 50 4.78 11.71 -1.59
C ASP A 50 3.42 12.33 -1.25
N LEU A 51 2.36 11.96 -1.97
CA LEU A 51 0.99 12.32 -1.62
C LEU A 51 0.58 11.72 -0.27
N GLU A 52 0.88 10.46 -0.02
CA GLU A 52 0.63 9.79 1.25
C GLU A 52 1.37 10.51 2.38
N LYS A 53 2.65 10.86 2.22
CA LYS A 53 3.39 11.66 3.21
C LYS A 53 2.73 13.01 3.47
N TYR A 54 2.28 13.69 2.42
CA TYR A 54 1.63 14.99 2.54
C TYR A 54 0.30 14.90 3.30
N VAL A 55 -0.51 13.87 3.02
CA VAL A 55 -1.85 13.68 3.63
C VAL A 55 -1.78 13.04 5.02
N SER A 56 -0.85 12.10 5.24
CA SER A 56 -0.72 11.31 6.48
C SER A 56 -0.03 12.08 7.61
N GLY A 57 0.58 13.23 7.32
CA GLY A 57 1.26 14.06 8.31
C GLY A 57 2.30 13.25 9.11
N GLU A 58 2.14 13.21 10.43
CA GLU A 58 3.05 12.51 11.36
C GLU A 58 2.84 10.99 11.45
N ILE A 59 1.86 10.42 10.74
CA ILE A 59 1.46 9.01 10.89
C ILE A 59 2.26 8.06 9.96
N TYR A 60 3.13 8.59 9.10
CA TYR A 60 3.92 7.81 8.16
C TYR A 60 5.20 7.21 8.79
N PHE A 61 5.31 5.87 8.81
CA PHE A 61 6.50 5.17 9.31
C PHE A 61 7.30 4.52 8.16
N ARG A 62 8.52 5.00 7.94
CA ARG A 62 9.48 4.39 7.02
C ARG A 62 10.27 3.32 7.75
N LEU A 63 10.07 2.05 7.37
CA LEU A 63 10.93 0.95 7.83
C LEU A 63 12.15 0.87 6.91
N GLU A 64 13.22 1.59 7.26
CA GLU A 64 14.54 1.28 6.70
C GLU A 64 15.03 -0.03 7.33
N VAL A 65 15.23 -1.05 6.49
CA VAL A 65 15.67 -2.41 6.89
C VAL A 65 16.96 -2.40 7.72
N ASP A 66 17.73 -1.30 7.67
CA ASP A 66 19.04 -1.16 8.32
C ASP A 66 19.01 -0.52 9.71
N LYS A 67 17.85 -0.07 10.19
CA LYS A 67 17.72 0.48 11.55
C LYS A 67 16.63 -0.28 12.26
N GLY A 68 17.02 -1.06 13.28
CA GLY A 68 16.13 -1.80 14.19
C GLY A 68 15.18 -0.91 15.00
N LYS A 69 14.41 -0.06 14.33
CA LYS A 69 13.41 0.82 14.90
C LYS A 69 12.15 0.00 15.11
N CYS A 70 11.78 -0.18 16.38
CA CYS A 70 10.50 -0.73 16.77
C CYS A 70 9.36 0.04 16.07
N ILE A 71 8.53 -0.69 15.34
CA ILE A 71 7.33 -0.14 14.68
C ILE A 71 6.39 0.38 15.79
N PRO A 72 6.07 1.68 15.85
CA PRO A 72 5.10 2.20 16.81
C PRO A 72 3.75 1.52 16.64
N LYS A 73 3.06 1.21 17.75
CA LYS A 73 1.72 0.59 17.73
C LYS A 73 0.66 1.42 17.00
N THR A 74 0.94 2.69 16.73
CA THR A 74 0.08 3.62 15.98
C THR A 74 0.32 3.60 14.47
N THR A 75 1.31 2.84 13.98
CA THR A 75 1.65 2.78 12.56
C THR A 75 0.53 2.09 11.78
N ARG A 76 -0.08 2.82 10.85
CA ARG A 76 -1.14 2.31 9.96
C ARG A 76 -0.60 1.82 8.61
N HIS A 77 0.47 2.46 8.12
CA HIS A 77 1.09 2.15 6.83
C HIS A 77 2.61 2.05 7.00
N PHE A 78 3.22 1.01 6.44
CA PHE A 78 4.66 0.83 6.41
C PHE A 78 5.13 0.68 4.96
N PHE A 79 6.23 1.36 4.63
CA PHE A 79 6.93 1.21 3.36
C PHE A 79 8.32 0.64 3.62
N ILE A 80 8.66 -0.47 2.96
CA ILE A 80 9.97 -1.12 3.04
C ILE A 80 10.74 -0.79 1.77
N PHE A 81 11.81 -0.01 1.91
CA PHE A 81 12.75 0.23 0.82
C PHE A 81 13.92 -0.75 0.98
N ASN A 82 14.04 -1.73 0.09
CA ASN A 82 15.26 -2.53 -0.03
C ASN A 82 16.27 -1.70 -0.85
N ARG A 83 17.36 -1.25 -0.22
CA ARG A 83 18.52 -0.67 -0.92
C ARG A 83 19.34 -1.74 -1.64
N ARG A 84 18.77 -2.45 -2.62
CA ARG A 84 19.52 -3.46 -3.38
C ARG A 84 19.63 -3.20 -4.88
N ASP A 85 19.31 -2.00 -5.33
CA ASP A 85 19.54 -1.58 -6.72
C ASP A 85 20.34 -0.25 -6.71
N GLU A 86 21.66 -0.38 -6.53
CA GLU A 86 22.69 0.46 -7.17
C GLU A 86 23.46 -0.43 -8.15
#